data_AF-A0A0Q9KMK6-F1
#
_entry.id   AF-A0A0Q9KMK6-F1
#
_cell.length_a   1.000
_cell.length_b   1.000
_cell.length_c   1.000
_cell.angle_alpha   90.00
_cell.angle_beta   90.00
_cell.angle_gamma   90.00
#
_symmetry.space_group_name_H-M   'P 1'
#
loop_
_entity.id
_entity.type
_entity.pdbx_description
1 polymer ?
#
loop_
_entity_poly.entity_id
_entity_poly.type
_entity_poly.pdbx_seq_one_letter_code
_entity_poly.pdbx_strand_id
1 'polypeptide(L)'
;MKMSTRLRRPLLAVAGATTALLVAAPAALAHHCFIPMYSLNGPTSSNWFVVSAEQGADLEMGYQASCDAAVDAGYAALRAAGLPVGIKIFEHMTIGDPKETGRTNPNGANNKGLEYFGAGSELPFTMINTWVEGAESVDC
;
A
#
# COMPACT_ATOMS: atom_id res chain seq x y z
N MET A 1 -33.04 38.15 38.05
CA MET A 1 -31.82 37.35 37.82
C MET A 1 -31.15 37.79 36.52
N LYS A 2 -29.83 37.74 36.49
CA LYS A 2 -28.92 38.46 35.57
C LYS A 2 -28.91 37.94 34.13
N MET A 3 -28.70 38.88 33.20
CA MET A 3 -28.34 38.65 31.80
C MET A 3 -26.80 38.62 31.68
N SER A 4 -26.23 37.64 30.98
CA SER A 4 -24.87 37.78 30.42
C SER A 4 -24.64 36.81 29.26
N THR A 5 -24.54 37.40 28.08
CA THR A 5 -24.06 36.86 26.81
C THR A 5 -22.53 36.75 26.85
N ARG A 6 -21.93 35.66 26.32
CA ARG A 6 -20.77 35.68 25.40
C ARG A 6 -20.22 34.27 25.11
N LEU A 7 -20.40 33.88 23.84
CA LEU A 7 -19.49 33.15 22.97
C LEU A 7 -18.07 32.87 23.51
N ARG A 8 -17.66 31.59 23.53
CA ARG A 8 -16.33 31.09 23.13
C ARG A 8 -16.44 29.66 22.55
N ARG A 9 -16.28 29.52 21.23
CA ARG A 9 -15.79 28.31 20.51
C ARG A 9 -14.24 28.41 20.43
N PRO A 10 -13.45 27.43 19.94
CA PRO A 10 -13.61 25.98 19.68
C PRO A 10 -12.38 25.16 20.23
N LEU A 11 -12.16 23.93 19.71
CA LEU A 11 -10.95 23.07 19.75
C LEU A 11 -10.86 21.95 20.82
N LEU A 12 -11.07 20.71 20.34
CA LEU A 12 -10.15 19.55 20.35
C LEU A 12 -10.99 18.35 19.83
N ALA A 13 -10.94 17.95 18.55
CA ALA A 13 -9.90 17.16 17.88
C ALA A 13 -9.51 15.89 18.68
N VAL A 14 -9.83 14.70 18.16
CA VAL A 14 -8.86 13.72 17.59
C VAL A 14 -9.54 12.36 17.37
N ALA A 15 -9.42 11.88 16.11
CA ALA A 15 -9.35 10.52 15.57
C ALA A 15 -10.34 9.45 16.09
N GLY A 16 -11.13 8.80 15.24
CA GLY A 16 -10.74 8.22 13.96
C GLY A 16 -10.94 6.71 14.11
N ALA A 17 -12.19 6.26 14.00
CA ALA A 17 -12.52 4.85 14.02
C ALA A 17 -12.47 4.31 12.59
N THR A 18 -11.28 4.04 12.09
CA THR A 18 -11.10 3.23 10.87
C THR A 18 -11.28 1.77 11.26
N THR A 19 -12.54 1.31 11.21
CA THR A 19 -12.84 -0.12 11.21
C THR A 19 -12.20 -0.75 9.98
N ALA A 20 -11.32 -1.72 10.23
CA ALA A 20 -10.57 -2.49 9.26
C ALA A 20 -11.44 -2.93 8.07
N LEU A 21 -11.16 -2.35 6.90
CA LEU A 21 -11.54 -2.94 5.62
C LEU A 21 -10.66 -4.19 5.44
N LEU A 22 -11.25 -5.36 5.63
CA LEU A 22 -10.68 -6.63 5.16
C LEU A 22 -10.70 -6.58 3.63
N VAL A 23 -9.69 -5.96 3.04
CA VAL A 23 -9.46 -5.99 1.59
C VAL A 23 -8.85 -7.35 1.30
N ALA A 24 -9.71 -8.32 0.99
CA ALA A 24 -9.24 -9.54 0.36
C ALA A 24 -8.50 -9.13 -0.92
N ALA A 25 -7.24 -9.54 -1.07
CA ALA A 25 -6.51 -9.36 -2.31
C ALA A 25 -7.40 -9.77 -3.49
N PRO A 26 -7.47 -8.97 -4.57
CA PRO A 26 -8.31 -9.33 -5.70
C PRO A 26 -7.92 -10.73 -6.16
N ALA A 27 -8.93 -11.58 -6.41
CA ALA A 27 -8.72 -13.00 -6.70
C ALA A 27 -7.74 -13.25 -7.87
N ALA A 28 -7.55 -12.26 -8.76
CA ALA A 28 -6.58 -12.29 -9.84
C ALA A 28 -5.11 -12.26 -9.37
N LEU A 29 -4.79 -11.58 -8.26
CA LEU A 29 -3.43 -11.45 -7.76
C LEU A 29 -3.04 -12.57 -6.79
N ALA A 30 -4.00 -13.32 -6.24
CA ALA A 30 -3.78 -14.37 -5.24
C ALA A 30 -2.69 -15.38 -5.63
N HIS A 31 -2.45 -15.61 -6.92
CA HIS A 31 -1.46 -16.58 -7.37
C HIS A 31 -0.08 -16.00 -7.72
N HIS A 32 0.11 -14.68 -7.60
CA HIS A 32 1.33 -14.00 -8.01
C HIS A 32 2.31 -13.82 -6.83
N CYS A 33 3.59 -14.00 -7.15
CA CYS A 33 4.69 -13.65 -6.25
C CYS A 33 5.09 -12.20 -6.52
N PHE A 34 5.50 -11.48 -5.48
CA PHE A 34 6.02 -10.13 -5.63
C PHE A 34 7.23 -9.87 -4.74
N ILE A 35 8.01 -8.86 -5.11
CA ILE A 35 9.15 -8.36 -4.32
C ILE A 35 8.85 -6.91 -3.95
N PRO A 36 8.92 -6.53 -2.65
CA PRO A 36 8.77 -5.13 -2.24
C PRO A 36 9.94 -4.29 -2.76
N MET A 37 9.63 -3.13 -3.32
CA MET A 37 10.62 -2.20 -3.87
C MET A 37 10.66 -0.92 -3.05
N TYR A 38 11.82 -0.60 -2.45
CA TYR A 38 12.05 0.66 -1.72
C TYR A 38 12.59 1.79 -2.61
N SER A 39 12.77 1.49 -3.89
CA SER A 39 13.09 2.44 -4.96
C SER A 39 12.53 1.89 -6.26
N LEU A 40 11.96 2.75 -7.11
CA LEU A 40 11.47 2.36 -8.43
C LEU A 40 12.61 2.16 -9.44
N ASN A 41 13.85 2.51 -9.08
CA ASN A 41 15.04 2.34 -9.93
C ASN A 41 15.61 0.91 -9.89
N GLY A 42 14.77 -0.10 -9.64
CA GLY A 42 15.19 -1.49 -9.60
C GLY A 42 15.53 -2.03 -11.00
N PRO A 43 16.31 -3.12 -11.09
CA PRO A 43 16.63 -3.75 -12.37
C PRO A 43 15.35 -4.19 -13.09
N THR A 44 15.24 -3.88 -14.38
CA THR A 44 14.12 -4.31 -15.23
C THR A 44 14.38 -5.68 -15.83
N SER A 45 13.32 -6.46 -16.09
CA SER A 45 13.38 -7.79 -16.69
C SER A 45 12.07 -8.05 -17.43
N SER A 46 12.08 -8.78 -18.53
CA SER A 46 10.87 -9.11 -19.30
C SER A 46 9.81 -9.83 -18.45
N ASN A 47 10.24 -10.71 -17.55
CA ASN A 47 9.34 -11.55 -16.76
C ASN A 47 8.77 -10.85 -15.51
N TRP A 48 9.09 -9.58 -15.30
CA TRP A 48 8.71 -8.84 -14.11
C TRP A 48 8.21 -7.46 -14.48
N PHE A 49 7.02 -7.11 -14.01
CA PHE A 49 6.51 -5.75 -14.11
C PHE A 49 6.50 -5.08 -12.75
N VAL A 50 6.56 -3.75 -12.75
CA VAL A 50 6.56 -2.93 -11.53
C VAL A 50 5.22 -2.23 -11.44
N VAL A 51 4.62 -2.29 -10.25
CA VAL A 51 3.44 -1.51 -9.88
C VAL A 51 3.88 -0.56 -8.77
N SER A 52 3.84 0.74 -9.01
CA SER A 52 4.11 1.73 -7.96
C SER A 52 2.97 1.77 -6.94
N ALA A 53 3.20 2.39 -5.77
CA ALA A 53 2.12 2.55 -4.77
C ALA A 53 0.94 3.36 -5.32
N GLU A 54 1.21 4.40 -6.12
CA GLU A 54 0.22 5.21 -6.83
C GLU A 54 -0.60 4.38 -7.82
N GLN A 55 0.08 3.58 -8.68
CA GLN A 55 -0.61 2.68 -9.60
C GLN A 55 -1.43 1.63 -8.85
N GLY A 56 -0.92 1.13 -7.73
CA GLY A 56 -1.65 0.22 -6.85
C GLY A 56 -2.91 0.87 -6.26
N ALA A 57 -2.85 2.13 -5.85
CA ALA A 57 -4.00 2.87 -5.34
C ALA A 57 -5.10 3.04 -6.40
N ASP A 58 -4.73 3.31 -7.64
CA ASP A 58 -5.69 3.37 -8.76
C ASP A 58 -6.30 1.99 -9.05
N LEU A 59 -5.46 0.94 -9.13
CA LEU A 59 -5.90 -0.42 -9.46
C LEU A 59 -6.80 -1.05 -8.38
N GLU A 60 -6.44 -0.89 -7.11
CA GLU A 60 -7.14 -1.55 -5.99
C GLU A 60 -8.32 -0.73 -5.47
N MET A 61 -8.24 0.60 -5.54
CA MET A 61 -9.20 1.50 -4.89
C MET A 61 -9.83 2.53 -5.83
N GLY A 62 -9.36 2.65 -7.08
CA GLY A 62 -9.76 3.72 -7.99
C GLY A 62 -9.32 5.11 -7.52
N TYR A 63 -8.30 5.18 -6.67
CA TYR A 63 -7.82 6.45 -6.12
C TYR A 63 -6.72 7.03 -7.02
N GLN A 64 -6.90 8.30 -7.39
CA GLN A 64 -5.92 9.08 -8.14
C GLN A 64 -5.66 10.40 -7.41
N ALA A 65 -4.39 10.70 -7.14
CA ALA A 65 -4.01 11.96 -6.51
C ALA A 65 -4.34 13.14 -7.45
N SER A 66 -4.88 14.22 -6.89
CA SER A 66 -5.37 15.38 -7.63
C SER A 66 -4.26 16.36 -8.06
N CYS A 67 -3.08 16.31 -7.42
CA CYS A 67 -1.94 17.13 -7.77
C CYS A 67 -0.60 16.47 -7.41
N ASP A 68 0.50 16.93 -8.04
CA ASP A 68 1.86 16.41 -7.83
C ASP A 68 2.30 16.48 -6.35
N ALA A 69 1.85 17.51 -5.61
CA ALA A 69 2.16 17.65 -4.19
C ALA A 69 1.56 16.52 -3.35
N ALA A 70 0.37 16.02 -3.71
CA ALA A 70 -0.25 14.86 -3.05
C ALA A 70 0.51 13.57 -3.41
N VAL A 71 0.97 13.41 -4.65
CA VAL A 71 1.83 12.28 -5.06
C VAL A 71 3.12 12.25 -4.23
N ASP A 72 3.80 13.39 -4.11
CA ASP A 72 5.03 13.53 -3.33
C ASP A 72 4.81 13.24 -1.84
N ALA A 73 3.69 13.72 -1.27
CA ALA A 73 3.32 13.46 0.12
C ALA A 73 3.04 11.98 0.39
N GLY A 74 2.35 11.30 -0.53
CA GLY A 74 2.15 9.85 -0.46
C GLY A 74 3.46 9.08 -0.42
N TYR A 75 4.41 9.37 -1.32
CA TYR A 75 5.71 8.70 -1.29
C TYR A 75 6.58 9.11 -0.09
N ALA A 76 6.43 10.34 0.43
CA ALA A 76 7.09 10.75 1.67
C ALA A 76 6.58 9.94 2.88
N ALA A 77 5.27 9.71 2.97
CA ALA A 77 4.66 8.88 4.02
C ALA A 77 5.21 7.45 4.01
N LEU A 78 5.32 6.82 2.83
CA LEU A 78 5.91 5.49 2.70
C LEU A 78 7.35 5.43 3.19
N ARG A 79 8.17 6.42 2.82
CA ARG A 79 9.56 6.49 3.27
C ARG A 79 9.65 6.68 4.79
N ALA A 80 8.79 7.51 5.36
CA ALA A 80 8.73 7.73 6.81
C ALA A 80 8.30 6.47 7.56
N ALA A 81 7.38 5.68 6.99
CA ALA A 81 6.93 4.40 7.54
C ALA A 81 7.92 3.24 7.30
N GLY A 82 8.97 3.44 6.50
CA GLY A 82 9.88 2.38 6.09
C GLY A 82 9.19 1.31 5.24
N LEU A 83 8.18 1.69 4.45
CA LEU A 83 7.42 0.82 3.54
C LEU A 83 7.98 0.90 2.12
N PRO A 84 7.75 -0.14 1.29
CA PRO A 84 8.07 -0.09 -0.13
C PRO A 84 7.32 1.04 -0.84
N VAL A 85 7.88 1.56 -1.93
CA VAL A 85 7.28 2.55 -2.84
C VAL A 85 6.61 1.91 -4.06
N GLY A 86 6.66 0.58 -4.14
CA GLY A 86 6.05 -0.22 -5.17
C GLY A 86 6.35 -1.69 -4.96
N ILE A 87 5.80 -2.53 -5.83
CA ILE A 87 6.06 -3.96 -5.86
C ILE A 87 6.46 -4.39 -7.26
N LYS A 88 7.37 -5.35 -7.31
CA LYS A 88 7.76 -6.02 -8.54
C LYS A 88 7.01 -7.34 -8.60
N ILE A 89 6.08 -7.48 -9.54
CA ILE A 89 5.24 -8.67 -9.69
C ILE A 89 5.87 -9.56 -10.75
N PHE A 90 6.05 -10.83 -10.41
CA PHE A 90 6.50 -11.81 -11.40
C PHE A 90 5.30 -12.19 -12.26
N GLU A 91 5.44 -12.09 -13.58
CA GLU A 91 4.36 -12.42 -14.52
C GLU A 91 3.97 -13.91 -14.44
N HIS A 92 4.92 -14.76 -14.03
CA HIS A 92 4.67 -16.17 -13.81
C HIS A 92 4.51 -16.47 -12.31
N MET A 93 3.91 -17.62 -11.99
CA MET A 93 3.71 -18.03 -10.60
C MET A 93 4.97 -18.72 -10.01
N THR A 94 5.93 -19.12 -10.84
CA THR A 94 6.95 -20.10 -10.43
C THR A 94 8.24 -19.45 -9.91
N ILE A 95 8.18 -18.82 -8.75
CA ILE A 95 9.40 -18.58 -7.94
C ILE A 95 9.16 -19.15 -6.55
N GLY A 96 9.54 -20.42 -6.36
CA GLY A 96 9.46 -21.09 -5.06
C GLY A 96 8.08 -21.59 -4.65
N ASP A 97 7.27 -21.97 -5.65
CA ASP A 97 6.01 -22.73 -5.64
C ASP A 97 4.84 -22.21 -4.76
N PRO A 98 3.98 -21.33 -5.30
CA PRO A 98 2.75 -20.86 -4.66
C PRO A 98 1.57 -21.85 -4.74
N LYS A 99 1.86 -23.16 -4.93
CA LYS A 99 1.18 -24.36 -4.37
C LYS A 99 0.62 -25.38 -5.37
N GLU A 100 1.39 -25.88 -6.33
CA GLU A 100 0.89 -27.05 -7.06
C GLU A 100 1.97 -28.11 -7.36
N THR A 101 2.89 -28.44 -6.41
CA THR A 101 3.36 -29.82 -6.06
C THR A 101 4.67 -29.94 -5.22
N GLY A 102 5.34 -28.86 -4.79
CA GLY A 102 6.63 -28.99 -4.09
C GLY A 102 7.25 -27.72 -3.48
N ARG A 103 8.60 -27.72 -3.36
CA ARG A 103 9.45 -26.86 -2.51
C ARG A 103 9.03 -25.38 -2.44
N THR A 104 8.55 -24.96 -1.27
CA THR A 104 8.32 -23.55 -0.89
C THR A 104 9.64 -22.81 -0.69
N ASN A 105 9.74 -21.55 -1.15
CA ASN A 105 10.88 -20.69 -0.80
C ASN A 105 10.88 -20.44 0.72
N PRO A 106 11.96 -20.75 1.46
CA PRO A 106 12.02 -20.48 2.91
C PRO A 106 11.96 -18.98 3.25
N ASN A 107 12.18 -18.10 2.26
CA ASN A 107 12.02 -16.65 2.40
C ASN A 107 10.71 -16.13 1.79
N GLY A 108 9.75 -17.03 1.56
CA GLY A 108 8.44 -16.74 1.02
C GLY A 108 7.46 -16.21 2.08
N ALA A 109 6.75 -15.12 1.80
CA ALA A 109 5.72 -14.53 2.66
C ALA A 109 6.17 -14.25 4.11
N ASN A 110 7.35 -13.67 4.29
CA ASN A 110 7.97 -13.44 5.60
C ASN A 110 8.26 -11.96 5.90
N ASN A 111 7.70 -11.05 5.09
CA ASN A 111 7.90 -9.60 5.09
C ASN A 111 9.36 -9.16 4.89
N LYS A 112 10.26 -10.06 4.47
CA LYS A 112 11.70 -9.78 4.28
C LYS A 112 12.19 -10.02 2.85
N GLY A 113 11.32 -10.39 1.93
CA GLY A 113 11.74 -10.76 0.58
C GLY A 113 10.59 -11.08 -0.38
N LEU A 114 10.63 -12.27 -0.96
CA LEU A 114 9.64 -12.73 -1.93
C LEU A 114 8.32 -12.98 -1.21
N GLU A 115 7.31 -12.19 -1.51
CA GLU A 115 5.98 -12.27 -0.90
C GLU A 115 4.97 -12.93 -1.86
N TYR A 116 3.87 -13.42 -1.30
CA TYR A 116 2.78 -14.04 -2.06
C TYR A 116 1.44 -13.47 -1.62
N PHE A 117 0.63 -13.01 -2.56
CA PHE A 117 -0.73 -12.54 -2.26
C PHE A 117 -1.59 -13.67 -1.67
N GLY A 118 -1.54 -14.88 -2.25
CA GLY A 118 -2.34 -16.04 -1.79
C GLY A 118 -1.86 -16.68 -0.49
N ALA A 119 -0.75 -16.20 0.09
CA ALA A 119 -0.35 -16.54 1.44
C ALA A 119 -0.84 -15.51 2.48
N GLY A 120 -1.63 -14.51 2.07
CA GLY A 120 -2.16 -13.48 2.95
C GLY A 120 -1.15 -12.37 3.28
N SER A 121 -0.25 -12.04 2.36
CA SER A 121 0.67 -10.91 2.56
C SER A 121 -0.11 -9.58 2.53
N GLU A 122 -0.12 -8.88 3.67
CA GLU A 122 -0.79 -7.59 3.86
C GLU A 122 0.06 -6.39 3.41
N LEU A 123 1.33 -6.64 3.05
CA LEU A 123 2.29 -5.60 2.70
C LEU A 123 1.82 -4.69 1.55
N PRO A 124 1.23 -5.20 0.45
CA PRO A 124 0.75 -4.36 -0.66
C PRO A 124 -0.37 -3.43 -0.23
N PHE A 125 -1.32 -3.91 0.58
CA PHE A 125 -2.44 -3.10 1.07
C PHE A 125 -1.98 -2.06 2.08
N THR A 126 -1.06 -2.43 2.97
CA THR A 126 -0.45 -1.48 3.92
C THR A 126 0.30 -0.37 3.18
N MET A 127 1.04 -0.72 2.12
CA MET A 127 1.70 0.24 1.23
C MET A 127 0.68 1.17 0.56
N ILE A 128 -0.33 0.62 -0.11
CA ILE A 128 -1.34 1.43 -0.81
C ILE A 128 -2.06 2.39 0.14
N ASN A 129 -2.55 1.88 1.28
CA ASN A 129 -3.27 2.70 2.26
C ASN A 129 -2.38 3.82 2.83
N THR A 130 -1.12 3.52 3.16
CA THR A 130 -0.19 4.54 3.68
C THR A 130 0.11 5.62 2.64
N TRP A 131 0.20 5.24 1.35
CA TRP A 131 0.40 6.20 0.28
C TRP A 131 -0.83 7.11 0.12
N VAL A 132 -2.04 6.55 0.13
CA VAL A 132 -3.30 7.31 0.06
C VAL A 132 -3.44 8.26 1.24
N GLU A 133 -3.21 7.80 2.47
CA GLU A 133 -3.25 8.66 3.66
C GLU A 133 -2.25 9.82 3.58
N GLY A 134 -1.05 9.56 3.04
CA GLY A 134 -0.07 10.61 2.77
C GLY A 134 -0.54 11.60 1.70
N ALA A 135 -1.13 11.11 0.61
CA ALA A 135 -1.63 11.94 -0.47
C ALA A 135 -2.81 12.82 -0.03
N GLU A 136 -3.74 12.28 0.75
CA GLU A 136 -4.90 13.01 1.31
C GLU A 136 -4.52 14.02 2.41
N SER A 137 -3.28 14.01 2.88
CA SER A 137 -2.80 14.99 3.87
C SER A 137 -2.52 16.38 3.27
N VAL A 138 -2.53 16.50 1.93
CA VAL A 138 -2.28 17.73 1.20
C VAL A 138 -3.56 18.19 0.52
N ASP A 139 -3.93 19.45 0.75
CA ASP A 139 -5.01 20.09 0.01
C ASP A 139 -4.52 20.51 -1.39
N CYS A 140 -5.12 19.90 -2.42
CA CYS A 140 -5.16 20.37 -3.80
C CYS A 140 -6.59 20.91 -4.07
#